data_AF-Q2NE71-F1
#
_entry.id   AF-Q2NE71-F1
#
_cell.length_a   1.000
_cell.length_b   1.000
_cell.length_c   1.000
_cell.angle_alpha   90.00
_cell.angle_beta   90.00
_cell.angle_gamma   90.00
#
_symmetry.space_group_name_H-M   'P 1'
#
loop_
_entity.id
_entity.type
_entity.pdbx_description
1 polymer ?
#
loop_
_entity_poly.entity_id
_entity_poly.type
_entity_poly.pdbx_seq_one_letter_code
_entity_poly.pdbx_strand_id
1 'polypeptide(L)'
;MYDLFNNANKLSFLRIILSILFSIGLCDLYINNNKISIILLILFIIISLTDIFDGKIARKNNLTSSFGSKLDVIADITFVLLSYIVLVYVNKIPSWFLILTIIVFSEFILTSSILANNKDKSLIFDKIGKYFGVICMAIPGMVLFSNIINCNYIVNIIIIITSIMGIISFISRLVKCYKIKKLD
;
A
#
# COMPACT_ATOMS: atom_id res chain seq x y z
N MET A 1 -26.24 9.41 2.83
CA MET A 1 -26.38 7.95 2.62
C MET A 1 -26.27 7.54 1.14
N TYR A 2 -26.17 8.48 0.18
CA TYR A 2 -26.14 8.20 -1.28
C TYR A 2 -24.75 8.26 -1.94
N ASP A 3 -23.65 8.04 -1.21
CA ASP A 3 -22.29 8.08 -1.80
C ASP A 3 -21.49 6.78 -1.63
N LEU A 4 -22.11 5.70 -1.15
CA LEU A 4 -21.45 4.40 -0.98
C LEU A 4 -21.12 3.73 -2.33
N PHE A 5 -21.93 3.96 -3.37
CA PHE A 5 -21.86 3.28 -4.67
C PHE A 5 -21.34 4.18 -5.81
N ASN A 6 -20.42 5.10 -5.54
CA ASN A 6 -19.66 5.75 -6.62
C ASN A 6 -18.76 4.70 -7.31
N ASN A 7 -18.50 4.85 -8.62
CA ASN A 7 -17.69 3.90 -9.38
C ASN A 7 -16.30 3.71 -8.75
N ALA A 8 -15.70 4.79 -8.23
CA ALA A 8 -14.42 4.73 -7.53
C ALA A 8 -14.46 3.81 -6.28
N ASN A 9 -15.51 3.89 -5.47
CA ASN A 9 -15.61 3.04 -4.27
C ASN A 9 -15.74 1.56 -4.63
N LYS A 10 -16.45 1.23 -5.72
CA LYS A 10 -16.60 -0.17 -6.19
C LYS A 10 -15.25 -0.77 -6.56
N LEU A 11 -14.38 0.01 -7.21
CA LEU A 11 -13.03 -0.42 -7.53
C LEU A 11 -12.17 -0.61 -6.28
N SER A 12 -12.25 0.28 -5.28
CA SER A 12 -11.54 0.08 -4.02
C SER A 12 -11.99 -1.20 -3.29
N PHE A 13 -13.29 -1.49 -3.25
CA PHE A 13 -13.82 -2.77 -2.72
C PHE A 13 -13.33 -3.98 -3.52
N LEU A 14 -13.34 -3.88 -4.84
CA LEU A 14 -12.83 -4.92 -5.73
C LEU A 14 -11.34 -5.16 -5.50
N ARG A 15 -10.54 -4.10 -5.26
CA ARG A 15 -9.12 -4.22 -4.91
C ARG A 15 -8.92 -4.98 -3.60
N ILE A 16 -9.73 -4.74 -2.57
CA ILE A 16 -9.67 -5.50 -1.31
C ILE A 16 -9.92 -6.99 -1.58
N ILE A 17 -10.95 -7.33 -2.36
CA ILE A 17 -11.27 -8.72 -2.71
C ILE A 17 -10.11 -9.36 -3.50
N LEU A 18 -9.59 -8.67 -4.51
CA LEU A 18 -8.44 -9.13 -5.29
C LEU A 18 -7.18 -9.30 -4.44
N SER A 19 -6.97 -8.44 -3.44
CA SER A 19 -5.83 -8.53 -2.52
C SER A 19 -5.88 -9.79 -1.66
N ILE A 20 -7.08 -10.17 -1.20
CA ILE A 20 -7.30 -11.43 -0.48
C ILE A 20 -7.01 -12.62 -1.40
N LEU A 21 -7.56 -12.61 -2.63
CA LEU A 21 -7.32 -13.66 -3.63
C LEU A 21 -5.83 -13.78 -3.98
N PHE A 22 -5.13 -12.66 -4.14
CA PHE A 22 -3.70 -12.62 -4.40
C PHE A 22 -2.91 -13.25 -3.26
N SER A 23 -3.27 -12.96 -2.00
CA SER A 23 -2.59 -13.51 -0.82
C SER A 23 -2.84 -15.01 -0.66
N ILE A 24 -4.06 -15.49 -0.95
CA ILE A 24 -4.37 -16.93 -1.02
C ILE A 24 -3.53 -17.60 -2.12
N GLY A 25 -3.44 -16.99 -3.29
CA GLY A 25 -2.64 -17.54 -4.37
C GLY A 25 -1.13 -17.52 -4.09
N LEU A 26 -0.61 -16.55 -3.32
CA LEU A 26 0.77 -16.58 -2.82
C LEU A 26 1.02 -17.78 -1.89
N CYS A 27 0.07 -18.09 -0.99
CA CYS A 27 0.13 -19.30 -0.17
C CYS A 27 0.19 -20.55 -1.07
N ASP A 28 -0.69 -20.62 -2.07
CA ASP A 28 -0.74 -21.78 -2.97
C ASP A 28 0.54 -21.96 -3.81
N LEU A 29 1.12 -20.87 -4.28
CA LEU A 29 2.40 -20.86 -4.99
C LEU A 29 3.55 -21.39 -4.13
N TYR A 30 3.69 -20.89 -2.90
CA TYR A 30 4.89 -21.12 -2.08
C TYR A 30 4.77 -22.27 -1.08
N ILE A 31 3.55 -22.59 -0.62
CA ILE A 31 3.30 -23.68 0.35
C ILE A 31 2.96 -24.96 -0.41
N ASN A 32 2.05 -24.89 -1.38
CA ASN A 32 1.61 -26.07 -2.14
C ASN A 32 2.46 -26.34 -3.40
N ASN A 33 3.46 -25.50 -3.68
CA ASN A 33 4.34 -25.58 -4.85
C ASN A 33 3.60 -25.57 -6.21
N ASN A 34 2.41 -24.97 -6.26
CA ASN A 34 1.66 -24.85 -7.51
C ASN A 34 2.32 -23.83 -8.44
N LYS A 35 2.40 -24.12 -9.74
CA LYS A 35 3.08 -23.26 -10.73
C LYS A 35 2.18 -22.12 -11.25
N ILE A 36 1.69 -21.27 -10.34
CA ILE A 36 0.70 -20.21 -10.62
C ILE A 36 1.38 -18.81 -10.70
N SER A 37 2.72 -18.75 -10.79
CA SER A 37 3.48 -17.48 -10.75
C SER A 37 3.04 -16.46 -11.81
N ILE A 38 2.79 -16.92 -13.05
CA ILE A 38 2.34 -16.07 -14.16
C ILE A 38 0.93 -15.51 -13.90
N ILE A 39 0.02 -16.36 -13.41
CA ILE A 39 -1.35 -15.95 -13.07
C ILE A 39 -1.33 -14.92 -11.94
N LEU A 40 -0.47 -15.10 -10.93
CA LEU A 40 -0.29 -14.13 -9.84
C LEU A 40 0.30 -12.80 -10.33
N LEU A 41 1.24 -12.82 -11.28
CA LEU A 41 1.74 -11.60 -11.89
C LEU A 41 0.65 -10.85 -12.67
N ILE A 42 -0.19 -11.57 -13.41
CA ILE A 42 -1.35 -10.97 -14.10
C ILE A 42 -2.32 -10.37 -13.08
N LEU A 43 -2.63 -11.09 -12.00
CA LEU A 43 -3.49 -10.60 -10.93
C LEU A 43 -2.92 -9.35 -10.24
N PHE A 44 -1.61 -9.34 -9.98
CA PHE A 44 -0.89 -8.18 -9.45
C PHE A 44 -0.99 -6.97 -10.39
N ILE A 45 -0.84 -7.16 -11.70
CA ILE A 45 -1.00 -6.10 -12.70
C ILE A 45 -2.44 -5.56 -12.67
N ILE A 46 -3.45 -6.43 -12.60
CA ILE A 46 -4.86 -6.02 -12.49
C ILE A 46 -5.08 -5.16 -11.25
N ILE A 47 -4.59 -5.61 -10.08
CA ILE A 47 -4.65 -4.85 -8.82
C ILE A 47 -3.98 -3.48 -8.96
N SER A 48 -2.79 -3.43 -9.54
CA SER A 48 -2.04 -2.19 -9.74
C SER A 48 -2.74 -1.24 -10.72
N LEU A 49 -3.40 -1.77 -11.74
CA LEU A 49 -4.16 -0.97 -12.70
C LEU A 49 -5.44 -0.41 -12.08
N THR A 50 -6.12 -1.15 -11.18
CA THR A 50 -7.35 -0.66 -10.53
C THR A 50 -7.11 0.65 -9.77
N ASP A 51 -5.95 0.80 -9.12
CA ASP A 51 -5.53 2.04 -8.44
C ASP A 51 -5.43 3.25 -9.41
N ILE A 52 -4.82 3.03 -10.58
CA ILE A 52 -4.62 4.09 -11.58
C ILE A 52 -5.97 4.53 -12.18
N PHE A 53 -6.89 3.59 -12.39
CA PHE A 53 -8.22 3.91 -12.92
C PHE A 53 -9.07 4.69 -11.90
N ASP A 54 -8.98 4.36 -10.61
CA ASP A 54 -9.65 5.12 -9.53
C ASP A 54 -9.18 6.57 -9.48
N GLY A 55 -7.86 6.79 -9.54
CA GLY A 55 -7.28 8.13 -9.54
C GLY A 55 -7.68 9.01 -10.73
N LYS A 56 -7.90 8.41 -11.91
CA LYS A 56 -8.33 9.14 -13.12
C LYS A 56 -9.83 9.45 -13.10
N ILE A 57 -10.66 8.50 -12.68
CA ILE A 57 -12.13 8.66 -12.64
C ILE A 57 -12.52 9.65 -11.55
N ALA A 58 -11.89 9.58 -10.37
CA ALA A 58 -12.17 10.50 -9.27
C ALA A 58 -11.79 11.96 -9.59
N ARG A 59 -10.65 12.17 -10.27
CA ARG A 59 -10.18 13.52 -10.67
C ARG A 59 -11.02 14.14 -11.78
N LYS A 60 -11.54 13.33 -12.71
CA LYS A 60 -12.35 13.83 -13.83
C LYS A 60 -13.74 14.31 -13.39
N ASN A 61 -14.25 13.77 -12.29
CA ASN A 61 -15.64 13.99 -11.88
C ASN A 61 -15.81 15.00 -10.74
N ASN A 62 -14.75 15.63 -10.22
CA ASN A 62 -14.79 16.52 -9.02
C ASN A 62 -15.53 15.90 -7.81
N LEU A 63 -15.71 14.58 -7.80
CA LEU A 63 -16.46 13.81 -6.82
C LEU A 63 -15.49 13.11 -5.87
N THR A 64 -14.54 13.86 -5.31
CA THR A 64 -13.65 13.36 -4.26
C THR A 64 -14.39 13.41 -2.93
N SER A 65 -15.18 12.38 -2.63
CA SER A 65 -15.78 12.25 -1.30
C SER A 65 -14.67 11.94 -0.28
N SER A 66 -14.75 12.55 0.89
CA SER A 66 -13.80 12.30 2.00
C SER A 66 -13.78 10.83 2.40
N PHE A 67 -14.90 10.13 2.23
CA PHE A 67 -15.04 8.69 2.46
C PHE A 67 -14.26 7.84 1.43
N GLY A 68 -14.40 8.13 0.13
CA GLY A 68 -13.70 7.40 -0.93
C GLY A 68 -12.17 7.49 -0.78
N SER A 69 -11.65 8.68 -0.44
CA SER A 69 -10.21 8.85 -0.20
C SER A 69 -9.66 8.03 0.97
N LYS A 70 -10.48 7.74 1.98
CA LYS A 70 -10.08 6.90 3.12
C LYS A 70 -10.15 5.43 2.77
N LEU A 71 -11.20 5.01 2.05
CA LEU A 71 -11.32 3.64 1.55
C LEU A 71 -10.17 3.24 0.64
N ASP A 72 -9.70 4.16 -0.20
CA ASP A 72 -8.56 3.96 -1.11
C ASP A 72 -7.28 3.60 -0.32
N VAL A 73 -6.96 4.39 0.71
CA VAL A 73 -5.84 4.13 1.62
C VAL A 73 -6.00 2.81 2.37
N ILE A 74 -7.21 2.49 2.83
CA ILE A 74 -7.47 1.22 3.51
C ILE A 74 -7.21 0.06 2.56
N ALA A 75 -7.70 0.14 1.32
CA ALA A 75 -7.51 -0.90 0.32
C ALA A 75 -6.03 -1.10 -0.03
N ASP A 76 -5.24 -0.01 -0.15
CA ASP A 76 -3.80 -0.10 -0.39
C ASP A 76 -3.06 -0.76 0.78
N ILE A 77 -3.38 -0.35 2.01
CA ILE A 77 -2.77 -0.93 3.22
C ILE A 77 -3.14 -2.41 3.33
N THR A 78 -4.39 -2.79 3.02
CA THR A 78 -4.79 -4.21 3.05
C THR A 78 -4.02 -5.04 2.03
N PHE A 79 -3.80 -4.53 0.81
CA PHE A 79 -3.01 -5.23 -0.19
C PHE A 79 -1.57 -5.47 0.28
N VAL A 80 -0.91 -4.43 0.77
CA VAL A 80 0.48 -4.51 1.23
C VAL A 80 0.60 -5.44 2.43
N LEU A 81 -0.24 -5.28 3.45
CA LEU A 81 -0.15 -6.06 4.68
C LEU A 81 -0.45 -7.55 4.44
N LEU A 82 -1.53 -7.87 3.73
CA LEU A 82 -1.88 -9.27 3.46
C LEU A 82 -0.78 -9.96 2.65
N SER A 83 -0.25 -9.29 1.62
CA SER A 83 0.86 -9.82 0.82
C SER A 83 2.11 -10.03 1.67
N TYR A 84 2.49 -9.07 2.52
CA TYR A 84 3.71 -9.15 3.31
C TYR A 84 3.61 -10.21 4.41
N ILE A 85 2.44 -10.40 5.03
CA ILE A 85 2.23 -11.47 6.01
C ILE A 85 2.57 -12.83 5.39
N VAL A 86 2.03 -13.11 4.20
CA VAL A 86 2.32 -14.37 3.49
C VAL A 86 3.79 -14.46 3.10
N LEU A 87 4.37 -13.39 2.53
CA LEU A 87 5.77 -13.37 2.09
C LEU A 87 6.77 -13.50 3.25
N VAL A 88 6.44 -13.00 4.43
CA VAL A 88 7.23 -13.22 5.66
C VAL A 88 7.10 -14.67 6.12
N TYR A 89 5.89 -15.22 6.11
CA TYR A 89 5.65 -16.62 6.49
C TYR A 89 6.45 -17.60 5.61
N VAL A 90 6.59 -17.31 4.32
CA VAL A 90 7.38 -18.12 3.38
C VAL A 90 8.85 -17.68 3.25
N ASN A 91 9.34 -16.85 4.17
CA ASN A 91 10.73 -16.36 4.24
C ASN A 91 11.24 -15.63 2.98
N LYS A 92 10.35 -15.01 2.20
CA LYS A 92 10.71 -14.20 1.01
C LYS A 92 10.99 -12.74 1.35
N ILE A 93 10.44 -12.25 2.46
CA ILE A 93 10.69 -10.90 3.00
C ILE A 93 11.02 -11.06 4.48
N PRO A 94 11.95 -10.27 5.05
CA PRO A 94 12.26 -10.34 6.46
C PRO A 94 11.13 -9.77 7.34
N SER A 95 10.86 -10.41 8.48
CA SER A 95 9.79 -10.03 9.43
C SER A 95 9.94 -8.59 9.96
N TRP A 96 11.18 -8.11 10.15
CA TRP A 96 11.42 -6.74 10.60
C TRP A 96 10.88 -5.69 9.62
N PHE A 97 10.85 -6.00 8.32
CA PHE A 97 10.36 -5.06 7.30
C PHE A 97 8.84 -4.94 7.34
N LEU A 98 8.13 -6.04 7.60
CA LEU A 98 6.68 -6.02 7.86
C LEU A 98 6.36 -5.16 9.08
N ILE A 99 7.09 -5.34 10.19
CA ILE A 99 6.89 -4.56 11.42
C ILE A 99 7.12 -3.06 11.16
N LEU A 100 8.21 -2.71 10.47
CA LEU A 100 8.49 -1.33 10.08
C LEU A 100 7.36 -0.75 9.22
N THR A 101 6.88 -1.51 8.24
CA THR A 101 5.80 -1.08 7.34
C THR A 101 4.50 -0.81 8.10
N ILE A 102 4.15 -1.67 9.07
CA ILE A 102 3.00 -1.46 9.95
C ILE A 102 3.16 -0.15 10.74
N ILE A 103 4.31 0.07 11.37
CA ILE A 103 4.58 1.29 12.15
C ILE A 103 4.44 2.55 11.28
N VAL A 104 5.04 2.55 10.10
CA VAL A 104 5.02 3.70 9.18
C VAL A 104 3.61 3.98 8.66
N PHE A 105 2.82 2.95 8.32
CA PHE A 105 1.43 3.15 7.89
C PHE A 105 0.50 3.58 9.03
N SER A 106 0.64 3.00 10.22
CA SER A 106 -0.14 3.42 11.39
C SER A 106 0.15 4.88 11.76
N GLU A 107 1.43 5.28 11.75
CA GLU A 107 1.81 6.68 11.97
C GLU A 107 1.29 7.60 10.87
N PHE A 108 1.30 7.17 9.61
CA PHE A 108 0.69 7.93 8.51
C PHE A 108 -0.81 8.16 8.72
N ILE A 109 -1.59 7.14 9.12
CA ILE A 109 -3.03 7.29 9.41
C ILE A 109 -3.26 8.26 10.58
N LEU A 110 -2.48 8.12 11.66
CA LEU A 110 -2.61 8.97 12.84
C LEU A 110 -2.27 10.43 12.53
N THR A 111 -1.14 10.68 11.89
CA THR A 111 -0.71 12.05 11.56
C THR A 111 -1.61 12.68 10.50
N SER A 112 -2.01 11.95 9.47
CA SER A 112 -2.95 12.46 8.47
C SER A 112 -4.30 12.88 9.09
N SER A 113 -4.82 12.11 10.05
CA SER A 113 -6.03 12.45 10.80
C SER A 113 -5.88 13.73 11.63
N ILE A 114 -4.74 13.90 12.31
CA ILE A 114 -4.46 15.11 13.11
C ILE A 114 -4.34 16.36 12.23
N LEU A 115 -3.58 16.29 11.13
CA LEU A 115 -3.42 17.45 10.24
C LEU A 115 -4.70 17.76 9.44
N ALA A 116 -5.56 16.76 9.19
CA ALA A 116 -6.81 16.93 8.48
C ALA A 116 -7.78 17.89 9.19
N ASN A 117 -7.86 17.78 10.52
CA ASN A 117 -8.68 18.66 11.36
C ASN A 117 -8.33 20.14 11.21
N ASN A 118 -7.11 20.47 10.79
CA ASN A 118 -6.65 21.86 10.69
C ASN A 118 -6.76 22.45 9.26
N LYS A 119 -7.14 21.66 8.24
CA LYS A 119 -7.01 22.07 6.82
C LYS A 119 -8.17 21.67 5.90
N ASP A 120 -9.30 21.20 6.43
CA ASP A 120 -10.46 20.74 5.64
C ASP A 120 -10.13 19.71 4.54
N LYS A 121 -9.02 18.98 4.69
CA LYS A 121 -8.58 17.91 3.77
C LYS A 121 -8.52 16.61 4.53
N SER A 122 -9.11 15.54 3.99
CA SER A 122 -9.19 14.25 4.68
C SER A 122 -7.84 13.57 4.93
N LEU A 123 -6.82 13.81 4.10
CA LEU A 123 -5.50 13.18 4.19
C LEU A 123 -4.38 14.11 3.65
N ILE A 124 -3.24 14.15 4.34
CA ILE A 124 -2.09 14.99 3.96
C ILE A 124 -0.87 14.11 3.71
N PHE A 125 -0.34 14.19 2.49
CA PHE A 125 0.77 13.37 2.02
C PHE A 125 2.07 14.18 1.94
N ASP A 126 3.18 13.56 2.36
CA ASP A 126 4.52 14.01 2.05
C ASP A 126 5.05 13.33 0.77
N LYS A 127 5.90 14.04 0.00
CA LYS A 127 6.43 13.50 -1.27
C LYS A 127 7.15 12.16 -1.07
N ILE A 128 7.97 12.05 -0.03
CA ILE A 128 8.76 10.86 0.28
C ILE A 128 7.85 9.69 0.68
N GLY A 129 6.87 9.93 1.56
CA GLY A 129 5.86 8.95 1.96
C GLY A 129 5.02 8.42 0.79
N LYS A 130 4.71 9.29 -0.18
CA LYS A 130 4.04 8.85 -1.42
C LYS A 130 4.90 7.86 -2.22
N TYR A 131 6.19 8.14 -2.41
CA TYR A 131 7.08 7.20 -3.08
C TYR A 131 7.26 5.91 -2.28
N PHE A 132 7.41 6.00 -0.95
CA PHE A 132 7.46 4.84 -0.06
C PHE A 132 6.25 3.92 -0.27
N GLY A 133 5.03 4.46 -0.24
CA GLY A 133 3.81 3.69 -0.45
C GLY A 133 3.76 2.99 -1.81
N VAL A 134 4.14 3.69 -2.89
CA VAL A 134 4.19 3.11 -4.24
C VAL A 134 5.17 1.95 -4.34
N ILE A 135 6.37 2.10 -3.76
CA ILE A 135 7.37 1.01 -3.81
C ILE A 135 6.91 -0.15 -2.93
N CYS A 136 6.29 0.11 -1.76
CA CYS A 136 5.72 -0.94 -0.92
C CYS A 136 4.67 -1.78 -1.66
N MET A 137 3.82 -1.15 -2.47
CA MET A 137 2.87 -1.84 -3.35
C MET A 137 3.57 -2.65 -4.45
N ALA A 138 4.72 -2.21 -4.96
CA ALA A 138 5.44 -2.90 -6.01
C ALA A 138 6.20 -4.15 -5.52
N ILE A 139 6.62 -4.19 -4.26
CA ILE A 139 7.46 -5.25 -3.69
C ILE A 139 6.88 -6.68 -3.88
N PRO A 140 5.59 -6.98 -3.62
CA PRO A 140 5.04 -8.32 -3.83
C PRO A 140 5.18 -8.79 -5.29
N GLY A 141 4.95 -7.90 -6.25
CA GLY A 141 5.18 -8.18 -7.67
C GLY A 141 6.66 -8.39 -8.01
N MET A 142 7.56 -7.58 -7.43
CA MET A 142 9.00 -7.75 -7.58
C MET A 142 9.50 -9.08 -7.02
N VAL A 143 8.96 -9.54 -5.89
CA VAL A 143 9.27 -10.86 -5.30
C VAL A 143 8.86 -11.97 -6.26
N LEU A 144 7.64 -11.92 -6.80
CA LEU A 144 7.17 -12.91 -7.79
C LEU A 144 8.07 -12.95 -9.03
N PHE A 145 8.42 -11.77 -9.56
CA PHE A 145 9.30 -11.66 -10.73
C PHE A 145 10.72 -12.19 -10.44
N SER A 146 11.28 -11.86 -9.27
CA SER A 146 12.59 -12.35 -8.84
C SER A 146 12.63 -13.87 -8.68
N ASN A 147 11.51 -14.50 -8.30
CA ASN A 147 11.39 -15.94 -8.19
C ASN A 147 11.42 -16.64 -9.56
N ILE A 148 10.99 -15.96 -10.63
CA ILE A 148 11.06 -16.47 -12.01
C ILE A 148 12.50 -16.38 -12.55
N ILE A 149 13.18 -15.26 -12.27
CA ILE A 149 14.56 -15.00 -12.72
C ILE A 149 15.61 -15.63 -11.78
N ASN A 150 15.18 -16.13 -10.63
CA ASN A 150 16.00 -16.69 -9.56
C ASN A 150 17.05 -15.70 -9.00
N CYS A 151 16.71 -14.40 -8.95
CA CYS A 151 17.61 -13.33 -8.50
C CYS A 151 17.01 -12.52 -7.34
N ASN A 152 17.13 -13.04 -6.12
CA ASN A 152 16.53 -12.44 -4.92
C ASN A 152 17.32 -11.22 -4.37
N TYR A 153 18.58 -11.04 -4.77
CA TYR A 153 19.44 -9.96 -4.26
C TYR A 153 18.89 -8.56 -4.55
N ILE A 154 18.30 -8.38 -5.74
CA ILE A 154 17.74 -7.08 -6.15
C ILE A 154 16.59 -6.67 -5.22
N VAL A 155 15.73 -7.63 -4.85
CA VAL A 155 14.60 -7.37 -3.95
C VAL A 155 15.08 -6.97 -2.55
N ASN A 156 16.11 -7.63 -2.02
CA ASN A 156 16.67 -7.28 -0.73
C ASN A 156 17.27 -5.87 -0.69
N ILE A 157 17.95 -5.45 -1.76
CA ILE A 157 18.47 -4.09 -1.90
C ILE A 157 17.31 -3.08 -1.89
N ILE A 158 16.24 -3.36 -2.64
CA ILE A 158 15.05 -2.50 -2.70
C ILE A 158 14.40 -2.40 -1.31
N ILE A 159 14.29 -3.50 -0.55
CA ILE A 159 13.76 -3.53 0.82
C ILE A 159 14.57 -2.64 1.77
N ILE A 160 15.90 -2.62 1.64
CA ILE A 160 16.76 -1.75 2.45
C ILE A 160 16.57 -0.28 2.06
N ILE A 161 16.48 0.02 0.76
CA ILE A 161 16.24 1.39 0.30
C ILE A 161 14.87 1.89 0.77
N THR A 162 13.83 1.05 0.68
CA THR A 162 12.48 1.42 1.14
C THR A 162 12.41 1.58 2.64
N SER A 163 13.14 0.79 3.44
CA SER A 163 13.16 0.97 4.89
C SER A 163 13.74 2.33 5.28
N ILE A 164 14.83 2.76 4.64
CA ILE A 164 15.43 4.09 4.83
C ILE A 164 14.41 5.19 4.46
N MET A 165 13.74 5.07 3.31
CA MET A 165 12.70 6.02 2.90
C MET A 165 11.54 6.07 3.91
N GLY A 166 11.12 4.92 4.44
CA GLY A 166 10.07 4.81 5.46
C GLY A 166 10.42 5.57 6.73
N ILE A 167 11.66 5.39 7.22
CA ILE A 167 12.17 6.09 8.41
C ILE A 167 12.24 7.61 8.18
N ILE A 168 12.75 8.05 7.03
CA ILE A 168 12.82 9.48 6.69
C ILE A 168 11.41 10.09 6.63
N SER A 169 10.47 9.37 6.02
CA SER A 169 9.08 9.81 5.91
C SER A 169 8.41 9.92 7.29
N PHE A 170 8.63 8.93 8.15
CA PHE A 170 8.17 8.92 9.54
C PHE A 170 8.66 10.15 10.32
N ILE A 171 9.97 10.42 10.30
CA ILE A 171 10.55 11.59 10.99
C ILE A 171 9.98 12.90 10.42
N SER A 172 9.91 13.01 9.09
CA SER A 172 9.37 14.19 8.39
C SER A 172 7.93 14.52 8.82
N ARG A 173 7.08 13.50 9.01
CA ARG A 173 5.69 13.68 9.46
C ARG A 173 5.61 14.05 10.94
N LEU A 174 6.39 13.42 11.82
CA LEU A 174 6.46 13.78 13.23
C LEU A 174 6.86 15.24 13.45
N VAL A 175 7.88 15.72 12.72
CA VAL A 175 8.33 17.13 12.81
C VAL A 175 7.23 18.09 12.37
N LYS A 176 6.44 17.74 11.35
CA LYS A 176 5.29 18.57 10.91
C LYS A 176 4.21 18.63 11.97
N CYS A 177 3.85 17.50 12.60
CA CYS A 177 2.89 17.47 13.70
C CYS A 177 3.34 18.33 14.89
N TYR A 178 4.61 18.22 15.28
CA TYR A 178 5.15 19.00 16.39
C TYR A 178 5.12 20.51 16.13
N LYS A 179 5.47 20.94 14.91
CA LYS A 179 5.41 22.37 14.52
C LYS A 179 4.00 22.95 14.61
N ILE A 180 2.98 22.18 14.27
CA ILE A 180 1.58 22.62 14.31
C ILE A 180 1.11 22.78 15.76
N LYS A 181 1.34 21.79 16.62
CA LYS A 181 0.98 21.87 18.05
C LYS A 181 1.68 22.98 18.83
N LYS A 182 2.80 23.52 18.34
CA LYS A 182 3.51 24.63 18.97
C LYS A 182 2.96 26.01 18.56
N LEU A 183 2.16 26.07 17.49
CA LEU A 183 1.54 27.29 16.99
C LEU A 183 0.12 27.50 17.54
N ASP A 184 -0.48 26.45 18.12
CA ASP A 184 -1.74 26.46 18.88
C ASP A 184 -1.45 26.69 20.37
#